data_AF-A0A2H0RII3-F1
#
_entry.id   AF-A0A2H0RII3-F1
#
_cell.length_a   1.000
_cell.length_b   1.000
_cell.length_c   1.000
_cell.angle_alpha   90.00
_cell.angle_beta   90.00
_cell.angle_gamma   90.00
#
_symmetry.space_group_name_H-M   'P 1'
#
loop_
_entity.id
_entity.type
_entity.pdbx_description
1 polymer ?
#
loop_
_entity_poly.entity_id
_entity_poly.type
_entity_poly.pdbx_seq_one_letter_code
_entity_poly.pdbx_strand_id
1 'polypeptide(L)'
;MLAESKNYTIFFDERKCWMKKKHPVGVGMVVCSTPLGEFLRYLRLDRKVTQAEVASSVGIKQTHWSQLEIGRKKNLNSDLCRRIALYFNIPHSQLEYLLPKRKATPQGSLAYLLAKYMKSSNMTISSLALKMDMDAGALARYVNGDRKTASYQTARLFVHVLGFSIEEILPHLTDSRDTPESAVGELIRTSRRRLLMSIQDLAKKLTITRARVSQIELGKVRIGVCVLKKVALAVQISDGDLLKAIETQQESMKTVSPHQ
;
A
#
# COMPACT_ATOMS: atom_id res chain seq x y z
N MET A 1 -62.73 34.41 53.59
CA MET A 1 -62.18 34.86 52.29
C MET A 1 -60.98 33.99 51.97
N LEU A 2 -61.07 33.28 50.85
CA LEU A 2 -59.96 32.57 50.20
C LEU A 2 -58.87 33.58 49.82
N ALA A 3 -57.60 33.24 50.04
CA ALA A 3 -56.50 33.75 49.24
C ALA A 3 -55.33 32.77 49.30
N GLU A 4 -55.12 32.12 48.15
CA GLU A 4 -54.06 31.18 47.83
C GLU A 4 -52.67 31.84 47.90
N SER A 5 -51.71 31.20 48.58
CA SER A 5 -50.28 31.52 48.42
C SER A 5 -49.58 30.35 47.71
N LYS A 6 -49.25 30.60 46.45
CA LYS A 6 -48.61 29.69 45.49
C LYS A 6 -47.25 29.20 45.98
N ASN A 7 -47.04 27.88 45.92
CA ASN A 7 -45.75 27.23 46.05
C ASN A 7 -44.82 27.67 44.89
N TYR A 8 -43.76 28.41 45.21
CA TYR A 8 -42.62 28.59 44.32
C TYR A 8 -41.49 27.64 44.74
N THR A 9 -41.30 26.58 43.96
CA THR A 9 -40.17 25.68 44.05
C THR A 9 -38.91 26.41 43.58
N ILE A 10 -37.98 26.71 44.47
CA ILE A 10 -36.63 27.15 44.10
C ILE A 10 -35.76 25.89 43.98
N PHE A 11 -35.38 25.55 42.75
CA PHE A 11 -34.39 24.53 42.43
C PHE A 11 -33.04 24.90 43.07
N PHE A 12 -32.52 24.05 43.95
CA PHE A 12 -31.11 24.09 44.34
C PHE A 12 -30.27 23.59 43.16
N ASP A 13 -29.63 24.50 42.42
CA ASP A 13 -28.56 24.17 41.47
C ASP A 13 -27.27 23.90 42.26
N GLU A 14 -27.09 22.63 42.62
CA GLU A 14 -25.82 22.09 43.08
C GLU A 14 -24.79 22.17 41.96
N ARG A 15 -24.09 23.31 41.89
CA ARG A 15 -22.82 23.45 41.19
C ARG A 15 -21.81 22.42 41.71
N LYS A 16 -21.91 21.24 41.12
CA LYS A 16 -20.96 20.13 40.99
C LYS A 16 -19.49 20.60 40.97
N CYS A 17 -18.89 20.76 42.14
CA CYS A 17 -17.46 20.97 42.30
C CYS A 17 -16.75 19.60 42.27
N TRP A 18 -16.55 19.03 41.07
CA TRP A 18 -15.77 17.79 40.89
C TRP A 18 -14.28 18.11 40.95
N MET A 19 -13.74 18.36 42.15
CA MET A 19 -12.30 18.22 42.34
C MET A 19 -11.95 16.73 42.18
N LYS A 20 -11.50 16.35 40.99
CA LYS A 20 -10.98 15.00 40.69
C LYS A 20 -9.86 14.71 41.69
N LYS A 21 -10.12 13.86 42.67
CA LYS A 21 -9.10 13.35 43.60
C LYS A 21 -7.97 12.75 42.75
N LYS A 22 -6.76 13.29 42.86
CA LYS A 22 -5.59 12.76 42.15
C LYS A 22 -5.25 11.41 42.77
N HIS A 23 -5.41 10.33 42.01
CA HIS A 23 -4.94 9.01 42.43
C HIS A 23 -3.40 9.02 42.55
N PRO A 24 -2.82 8.28 43.52
CA PRO A 24 -1.37 8.18 43.62
C PRO A 24 -0.78 7.55 42.35
N VAL A 25 0.43 8.00 42.00
CA VAL A 25 1.10 7.59 40.77
C VAL A 25 1.34 6.08 40.81
N GLY A 26 0.75 5.35 39.85
CA GLY A 26 1.02 3.92 39.66
C GLY A 26 -0.05 2.93 40.12
N VAL A 27 -1.20 3.38 40.62
CA VAL A 27 -2.30 2.48 41.03
C VAL A 27 -3.12 1.99 39.82
N GLY A 28 -3.44 0.69 39.78
CA GLY A 28 -4.33 0.10 38.76
C GLY A 28 -3.75 0.05 37.34
N MET A 29 -2.42 -0.07 37.21
CA MET A 29 -1.76 -0.02 35.90
C MET A 29 -1.95 -1.30 35.08
N VAL A 30 -2.28 -1.13 33.80
CA VAL A 30 -2.30 -2.21 32.79
C VAL A 30 -0.87 -2.69 32.53
N VAL A 31 -0.65 -4.00 32.37
CA VAL A 31 0.66 -4.58 32.05
C VAL A 31 1.30 -3.98 30.78
N CYS A 32 2.62 -3.79 30.81
CA CYS A 32 3.38 -3.38 29.62
C CYS A 32 3.59 -4.59 28.71
N SER A 33 3.37 -4.42 27.40
CA SER A 33 3.60 -5.48 26.42
C SER A 33 4.91 -5.34 25.64
N THR A 34 5.68 -4.27 25.87
CA THR A 34 6.92 -3.96 25.12
C THR A 34 8.05 -3.52 26.05
N PRO A 35 9.32 -3.84 25.72
CA PRO A 35 10.49 -3.36 26.48
C PRO A 35 10.57 -1.83 26.54
N LEU A 36 10.23 -1.16 25.44
CA LEU A 36 10.11 0.30 25.40
C LEU A 36 9.07 0.81 26.41
N GLY A 37 7.88 0.20 26.44
CA GLY A 37 6.80 0.65 27.31
C GLY A 37 7.12 0.45 28.79
N GLU A 38 7.77 -0.66 29.12
CA GLU A 38 8.32 -0.94 30.45
C GLU A 38 9.38 0.09 30.85
N PHE A 39 10.33 0.37 29.96
CA PHE A 39 11.38 1.35 30.21
C PHE A 39 10.84 2.78 30.41
N LEU A 40 9.92 3.23 29.56
CA LEU A 40 9.29 4.55 29.71
C LEU A 40 8.46 4.66 30.99
N ARG A 41 7.77 3.59 31.37
CA ARG A 41 7.03 3.53 32.63
C ARG A 41 7.97 3.58 33.82
N TYR A 42 9.07 2.83 33.79
CA TYR A 42 10.09 2.86 34.83
C TYR A 42 10.61 4.29 35.05
N LEU A 43 11.04 4.97 33.97
CA LEU A 43 11.52 6.36 34.05
C LEU A 43 10.48 7.32 34.62
N ARG A 44 9.20 7.13 34.28
CA ARG A 44 8.11 7.94 34.80
C ARG A 44 7.91 7.72 36.31
N LEU A 45 7.92 6.47 36.76
CA LEU A 45 7.71 6.11 38.18
C LEU A 45 8.89 6.52 39.04
N ASP A 46 10.11 6.35 38.54
CA ASP A 46 11.35 6.79 39.18
C ASP A 46 11.33 8.30 39.47
N ARG A 47 10.88 9.09 38.48
CA ARG A 47 10.69 10.54 38.64
C ARG A 47 9.39 10.96 39.33
N LYS A 48 8.55 10.01 39.75
CA LYS A 48 7.26 10.26 40.42
C LYS A 48 6.31 11.20 39.65
N VAL A 49 6.40 11.20 38.32
CA VAL A 49 5.59 12.07 37.45
C VAL A 49 4.38 11.32 36.88
N THR A 50 3.29 12.05 36.64
CA THR A 50 2.08 11.49 36.04
C THR A 50 2.22 11.37 34.52
N GLN A 51 1.41 10.51 33.90
CA GLN A 51 1.38 10.40 32.43
C GLN A 51 0.98 11.73 31.77
N ALA A 52 0.14 12.54 32.43
CA ALA A 52 -0.28 13.84 31.91
C ALA A 52 0.85 14.87 31.93
N GLU A 53 1.66 14.89 33.00
CA GLU A 53 2.80 15.80 33.14
C GLU A 53 3.90 15.48 32.13
N VAL A 54 4.26 14.20 31.99
CA VAL A 54 5.27 13.78 30.99
C VAL A 54 4.78 14.06 29.58
N ALA A 55 3.52 13.73 29.27
CA ALA A 55 2.94 13.98 27.95
C ALA A 55 2.93 15.48 27.61
N SER A 56 2.58 16.34 28.57
CA SER A 56 2.60 17.80 28.38
C SER A 56 4.03 18.30 28.15
N SER A 57 4.99 17.82 28.93
CA SER A 57 6.40 18.22 28.84
C SER A 57 7.04 17.79 27.52
N VAL A 58 6.70 16.59 27.05
CA VAL A 58 7.19 16.06 25.79
C VAL A 58 6.40 16.63 24.61
N GLY A 59 5.23 17.23 24.80
CA GLY A 59 4.41 17.82 23.73
C GLY A 59 3.56 16.80 22.97
N ILE A 60 2.93 15.86 23.68
CA ILE A 60 1.97 14.89 23.14
C ILE A 60 0.74 14.76 24.07
N LYS A 61 -0.34 14.12 23.59
CA LYS A 61 -1.51 13.83 24.44
C LYS A 61 -1.21 12.73 25.47
N GLN A 62 -1.78 12.82 26.67
CA GLN A 62 -1.66 11.78 27.71
C GLN A 62 -2.07 10.39 27.20
N THR A 63 -3.11 10.32 26.36
CA THR A 63 -3.55 9.07 25.74
C THR A 63 -2.48 8.45 24.83
N HIS A 64 -1.71 9.29 24.13
CA HIS A 64 -0.58 8.84 23.31
C HIS A 64 0.53 8.26 24.19
N TRP A 65 0.86 8.93 25.30
CA TRP A 65 1.83 8.42 26.28
C TRP A 65 1.40 7.07 26.87
N SER A 66 0.14 6.95 27.29
CA SER A 66 -0.44 5.70 27.80
C SER A 66 -0.33 4.55 26.78
N GLN A 67 -0.60 4.82 25.50
CA GLN A 67 -0.44 3.82 24.43
C GLN A 67 1.01 3.36 24.22
N LEU A 68 2.00 4.22 24.48
CA LEU A 68 3.42 3.87 24.43
C LEU A 68 3.80 2.95 25.59
N GLU A 69 3.40 3.28 26.82
CA GLU A 69 3.67 2.45 28.01
C GLU A 69 3.03 1.07 27.91
N ILE A 70 1.78 0.99 27.47
CA ILE A 70 1.07 -0.29 27.33
C ILE A 70 1.63 -1.09 26.15
N GLY A 71 2.29 -0.45 25.19
CA GLY A 71 2.85 -1.08 24.00
C GLY A 71 1.85 -1.24 22.83
N ARG A 72 0.67 -0.60 22.91
CA ARG A 72 -0.25 -0.50 21.78
C ARG A 72 0.36 0.30 20.62
N LYS A 73 1.13 1.33 20.94
CA LYS A 73 1.99 2.02 19.97
C LYS A 73 3.43 1.59 20.14
N LYS A 74 3.98 1.05 19.06
CA LYS A 74 5.31 0.46 19.00
C LYS A 74 6.34 1.35 18.30
N ASN A 75 5.87 2.35 17.57
CA ASN A 75 6.72 3.21 16.75
C ASN A 75 6.67 4.64 17.30
N LEU A 76 7.86 5.21 17.51
CA LEU A 76 8.05 6.62 17.80
C LEU A 76 8.61 7.32 16.56
N ASN A 77 8.20 8.57 16.35
CA ASN A 77 8.88 9.44 15.39
C ASN A 77 10.27 9.81 15.95
N SER A 78 11.28 10.00 15.09
CA SER A 78 12.64 10.40 15.50
C SER A 78 12.63 11.67 16.35
N ASP A 79 11.80 12.66 15.96
CA ASP A 79 11.60 13.88 16.74
C ASP A 79 11.05 13.62 18.14
N LEU A 80 10.07 12.71 18.26
CA LEU A 80 9.47 12.37 19.53
C LEU A 80 10.47 11.61 20.42
N CYS A 81 11.24 10.67 19.85
CA CYS A 81 12.34 10.01 20.56
C CYS A 81 13.33 11.02 21.13
N ARG A 82 13.70 12.04 20.34
CA ARG A 82 14.61 13.11 20.78
C ARG A 82 14.03 13.90 21.96
N ARG A 83 12.76 14.31 21.89
CA ARG A 83 12.09 15.04 22.99
C ARG A 83 12.00 14.21 24.28
N ILE A 84 11.70 12.92 24.16
CA ILE A 84 11.67 12.00 25.31
C ILE A 84 13.07 11.83 25.91
N ALA A 85 14.09 11.64 25.06
CA ALA A 85 15.48 11.51 25.48
C ALA A 85 15.96 12.74 26.27
N LEU A 86 15.67 13.94 25.74
CA LEU A 86 15.97 15.20 26.42
C LEU A 86 15.24 15.33 27.75
N TYR A 87 13.94 15.04 27.80
CA TYR A 87 13.17 15.14 29.03
C TYR A 87 13.74 14.22 30.12
N PHE A 88 14.03 12.96 29.79
CA PHE A 88 14.56 11.98 30.76
C PHE A 88 16.08 12.03 30.96
N ASN A 89 16.79 12.91 30.25
CA ASN A 89 18.25 13.00 30.24
C ASN A 89 18.92 11.64 29.96
N ILE A 90 18.44 10.94 28.94
CA ILE A 90 18.97 9.64 28.49
C ILE A 90 19.55 9.75 27.08
N PRO A 91 20.55 8.93 26.73
CA PRO A 91 21.06 8.87 25.37
C PRO A 91 19.98 8.49 24.37
N HIS A 92 19.91 9.20 23.23
CA HIS A 92 18.96 8.90 22.16
C HIS A 92 19.08 7.46 21.65
N SER A 93 20.31 6.94 21.55
CA SER A 93 20.63 5.58 21.12
C SER A 93 19.99 4.50 22.01
N GLN A 94 19.82 4.78 23.30
CA GLN A 94 19.20 3.84 24.24
C GLN A 94 17.71 3.65 23.92
N LEU A 95 16.99 4.72 23.57
CA LEU A 95 15.60 4.61 23.12
C LEU A 95 15.50 3.89 21.77
N GLU A 96 16.39 4.19 20.82
CA GLU A 96 16.40 3.54 19.52
C GLU A 96 16.62 2.03 19.62
N TYR A 97 17.48 1.58 20.53
CA TYR A 97 17.73 0.16 20.76
C TYR A 97 16.47 -0.59 21.23
N LEU A 98 15.62 0.08 22.01
CA LEU A 98 14.36 -0.48 22.54
C LEU A 98 13.20 -0.43 21.54
N LEU A 99 13.35 0.31 20.43
CA LEU A 99 12.36 0.32 19.37
C LEU A 99 12.33 -1.04 18.67
N PRO A 100 11.15 -1.59 18.38
CA PRO A 100 11.06 -2.81 17.58
C PRO A 100 11.62 -2.53 16.18
N LYS A 101 12.71 -3.23 15.84
CA LYS A 101 13.28 -3.19 14.49
C LYS A 101 12.21 -3.68 13.52
N ARG A 102 11.74 -2.80 12.64
CA ARG A 102 10.85 -3.20 11.54
C ARG A 102 11.63 -4.15 10.62
N LYS A 103 11.40 -5.45 10.76
CA LYS A 103 11.68 -6.38 9.67
C LYS A 103 10.59 -6.13 8.64
N ALA A 104 10.86 -5.28 7.65
CA ALA A 104 10.03 -5.24 6.45
C ALA A 104 10.18 -6.60 5.77
N THR A 105 9.30 -7.54 6.10
CA THR A 105 9.16 -8.71 5.26
C THR A 105 8.55 -8.21 3.96
N PRO A 106 9.21 -8.43 2.81
CA PRO A 106 8.69 -7.98 1.54
C PRO A 106 7.28 -8.56 1.35
N GLN A 107 6.27 -7.70 1.28
CA GLN A 107 4.89 -8.15 1.15
C GLN A 107 4.56 -8.31 -0.34
N GLY A 108 4.31 -9.55 -0.77
CA GLY A 108 3.95 -9.90 -2.14
C GLY A 108 5.10 -10.46 -2.98
N SER A 109 4.75 -11.17 -4.06
CA SER A 109 5.72 -11.91 -4.88
C SER A 109 6.72 -11.01 -5.59
N LEU A 110 6.33 -9.85 -6.12
CA LEU A 110 7.29 -8.89 -6.72
C LEU A 110 8.31 -8.36 -5.70
N ALA A 111 7.84 -7.98 -4.50
CA ALA A 111 8.70 -7.50 -3.43
C ALA A 111 9.70 -8.59 -3.02
N TYR A 112 9.23 -9.84 -2.93
CA TYR A 112 10.07 -10.99 -2.66
C TYR A 112 11.13 -11.21 -3.74
N LEU A 113 10.77 -11.13 -5.03
CA LEU A 113 11.72 -11.26 -6.15
C LEU A 113 12.83 -10.21 -6.08
N LEU A 114 12.47 -8.95 -5.85
CA LEU A 114 13.43 -7.85 -5.72
C LEU A 114 14.32 -8.03 -4.49
N ALA A 115 13.75 -8.37 -3.34
CA ALA A 115 14.51 -8.62 -2.12
C ALA A 115 15.47 -9.82 -2.27
N LYS A 116 15.02 -10.89 -2.94
CA LYS A 116 15.85 -12.06 -3.28
C LYS A 116 17.02 -11.65 -4.16
N TYR A 117 16.77 -10.87 -5.22
CA TYR A 117 17.81 -10.35 -6.10
C TYR A 117 18.83 -9.48 -5.35
N MET A 118 18.35 -8.52 -4.56
CA MET A 118 19.21 -7.64 -3.77
C MET A 118 20.11 -8.43 -2.81
N LYS A 119 19.56 -9.47 -2.18
CA LYS A 119 20.32 -10.35 -1.28
C LYS A 119 21.37 -11.16 -2.04
N SER A 120 21.05 -11.71 -3.21
CA SER A 120 22.02 -12.46 -4.02
C SER A 120 23.12 -11.58 -4.61
N SER A 121 22.82 -10.31 -4.89
CA SER A 121 23.76 -9.36 -5.49
C SER A 121 24.45 -8.46 -4.47
N ASN A 122 24.15 -8.61 -3.17
CA ASN A 122 24.64 -7.76 -2.08
C ASN A 122 24.47 -6.25 -2.35
N MET A 123 23.34 -5.86 -2.96
CA MET A 123 23.07 -4.47 -3.37
C MET A 123 22.17 -3.74 -2.37
N THR A 124 22.44 -2.46 -2.16
CA THR A 124 21.54 -1.55 -1.44
C THR A 124 20.44 -1.04 -2.36
N ILE A 125 19.34 -0.52 -1.79
CA ILE A 125 18.23 0.07 -2.58
C ILE A 125 18.77 1.20 -3.47
N SER A 126 19.63 2.07 -2.94
CA SER A 126 20.19 3.20 -3.68
C SER A 126 21.06 2.76 -4.87
N SER A 127 21.89 1.73 -4.68
CA SER A 127 22.72 1.18 -5.76
C SER A 127 21.88 0.53 -6.84
N LEU A 128 20.83 -0.21 -6.46
CA LEU A 128 19.91 -0.83 -7.41
C LEU A 128 19.09 0.22 -8.17
N ALA A 129 18.65 1.27 -7.49
CA ALA A 129 17.94 2.39 -8.08
C ALA A 129 18.79 3.09 -9.15
N LEU A 130 20.06 3.35 -8.85
CA LEU A 130 21.01 3.90 -9.81
C LEU A 130 21.23 2.97 -11.00
N LYS A 131 21.37 1.66 -10.76
CA LYS A 131 21.50 0.67 -11.84
C LYS A 131 20.28 0.64 -12.78
N MET A 132 19.09 0.89 -12.25
CA MET A 132 17.84 0.89 -13.00
C MET A 132 17.46 2.26 -13.59
N ASP A 133 18.23 3.31 -13.30
CA ASP A 133 17.86 4.70 -13.59
C ASP A 133 16.47 5.07 -13.03
N MET A 134 16.25 4.77 -11.74
CA MET A 134 15.00 5.01 -11.04
C MET A 134 15.20 5.79 -9.75
N ASP A 135 14.17 6.52 -9.31
CA ASP A 135 14.14 7.12 -7.98
C ASP A 135 14.21 6.04 -6.87
N ALA A 136 15.10 6.24 -5.90
CA ALA A 136 15.32 5.29 -4.81
C ALA A 136 14.08 5.13 -3.92
N GLY A 137 13.30 6.20 -3.72
CA GLY A 137 12.04 6.15 -2.99
C GLY A 137 10.98 5.32 -3.73
N ALA A 138 10.86 5.53 -5.05
CA ALA A 138 9.97 4.74 -5.90
C ALA A 138 10.33 3.26 -5.90
N LEU A 139 11.63 2.91 -5.97
CA LEU A 139 12.09 1.52 -5.89
C LEU A 139 11.84 0.93 -4.50
N ALA A 140 12.07 1.68 -3.42
CA ALA A 140 11.83 1.23 -2.06
C ALA A 140 10.37 0.79 -1.85
N ARG A 141 9.40 1.47 -2.49
CA ARG A 141 7.98 1.07 -2.42
C ARG A 141 7.71 -0.29 -3.05
N TYR A 142 8.45 -0.68 -4.08
CA TYR A 142 8.36 -2.03 -4.65
C TYR A 142 9.02 -3.07 -3.74
N VAL A 143 10.22 -2.78 -3.24
CA VAL A 143 10.98 -3.69 -2.36
C VAL A 143 10.24 -3.94 -1.03
N ASN A 144 9.60 -2.91 -0.48
CA ASN A 144 8.83 -3.02 0.76
C ASN A 144 7.45 -3.67 0.55
N GLY A 145 6.97 -3.77 -0.70
CA GLY A 145 5.64 -4.29 -1.02
C GLY A 145 4.49 -3.28 -0.90
N ASP A 146 4.80 -1.99 -0.68
CA ASP A 146 3.81 -0.91 -0.71
C ASP A 146 3.17 -0.78 -2.10
N ARG A 147 3.94 -1.09 -3.15
CA ARG A 147 3.48 -1.08 -4.54
C ARG A 147 3.53 -2.50 -5.13
N LYS A 148 2.34 -3.08 -5.32
CA LYS A 148 2.18 -4.46 -5.82
C LYS A 148 2.26 -4.58 -7.35
N THR A 149 2.01 -3.49 -8.06
CA THR A 149 1.96 -3.47 -9.54
C THR A 149 2.95 -2.50 -10.17
N ALA A 150 3.61 -2.97 -11.21
CA ALA A 150 4.62 -2.30 -12.00
C ALA A 150 4.03 -1.77 -13.30
N SER A 151 4.47 -0.56 -13.69
CA SER A 151 4.19 -0.06 -15.04
C SER A 151 4.95 -0.91 -16.07
N TYR A 152 4.51 -0.91 -17.33
CA TYR A 152 5.22 -1.60 -18.41
C TYR A 152 6.66 -1.11 -18.58
N GLN A 153 6.93 0.18 -18.38
CA GLN A 153 8.29 0.71 -18.42
C GLN A 153 9.15 0.15 -17.28
N THR A 154 8.62 0.12 -16.06
CA THR A 154 9.30 -0.48 -14.90
C THR A 154 9.53 -1.98 -15.09
N ALA A 155 8.55 -2.70 -15.64
CA ALA A 155 8.68 -4.12 -15.94
C ALA A 155 9.78 -4.42 -16.97
N ARG A 156 9.93 -3.58 -18.00
CA ARG A 156 11.04 -3.68 -18.95
C ARG A 156 12.39 -3.53 -18.25
N LEU A 157 12.50 -2.62 -17.26
CA LEU A 157 13.72 -2.50 -16.46
C LEU A 157 13.98 -3.77 -15.63
N PHE A 158 12.95 -4.34 -15.01
CA PHE A 158 13.10 -5.60 -14.27
C PHE A 158 13.60 -6.74 -15.15
N VAL A 159 13.07 -6.87 -16.37
CA VAL A 159 13.50 -7.92 -17.30
C VAL A 159 14.89 -7.65 -17.86
N HIS A 160 15.14 -6.45 -18.40
CA HIS A 160 16.41 -6.17 -19.10
C HIS A 160 17.59 -5.87 -18.18
N VAL A 161 17.37 -5.20 -17.05
CA VAL A 161 18.45 -4.77 -16.15
C VAL A 161 18.71 -5.80 -15.06
N LEU A 162 17.65 -6.42 -14.52
CA LEU A 162 17.77 -7.41 -13.45
C LEU A 162 17.80 -8.86 -13.95
N GLY A 163 17.40 -9.09 -15.21
CA GLY A 163 17.37 -10.42 -15.81
C GLY A 163 16.21 -11.28 -15.33
N PHE A 164 15.12 -10.68 -14.82
CA PHE A 164 13.93 -11.44 -14.45
C PHE A 164 13.23 -12.01 -15.67
N SER A 165 12.59 -13.17 -15.51
CA SER A 165 11.77 -13.73 -16.56
C SER A 165 10.50 -12.91 -16.73
N ILE A 166 9.98 -12.87 -17.96
CA ILE A 166 8.73 -12.16 -18.25
C ILE A 166 7.58 -12.75 -17.44
N GLU A 167 7.52 -14.08 -17.33
CA GLU A 167 6.47 -14.81 -16.62
C GLU A 167 6.41 -14.49 -15.13
N GLU A 168 7.56 -14.23 -14.49
CA GLU A 168 7.61 -13.76 -13.08
C GLU A 168 6.99 -12.37 -12.91
N ILE A 169 7.04 -11.53 -13.96
CA ILE A 169 6.62 -10.13 -13.91
C ILE A 169 5.18 -9.93 -14.39
N LEU A 170 4.67 -10.81 -15.26
CA LEU A 170 3.31 -10.72 -15.80
C LEU A 170 2.22 -10.53 -14.73
N PRO A 171 2.20 -11.27 -13.60
CA PRO A 171 1.18 -11.11 -12.55
C PRO A 171 1.21 -9.72 -11.89
N HIS A 172 2.30 -8.99 -12.05
CA HIS A 172 2.55 -7.71 -11.42
C HIS A 172 2.38 -6.51 -12.34
N LEU A 173 1.94 -6.70 -13.59
CA LEU A 173 1.74 -5.59 -14.50
C LEU A 173 0.48 -4.77 -14.14
N THR A 174 0.57 -3.46 -14.29
CA THR A 174 -0.61 -2.59 -14.32
C THR A 174 -1.38 -2.84 -15.61
N ASP A 175 -2.65 -3.25 -15.52
CA ASP A 175 -3.52 -3.40 -16.70
C ASP A 175 -4.89 -2.77 -16.48
N SER A 176 -5.69 -2.70 -17.55
CA SER A 176 -7.10 -2.34 -17.46
C SER A 176 -7.84 -3.31 -16.54
N ARG A 177 -8.81 -2.78 -15.79
CA ARG A 177 -9.71 -3.61 -14.96
C ARG A 177 -10.70 -4.41 -15.80
N ASP A 178 -10.94 -3.96 -17.03
CA ASP A 178 -11.91 -4.56 -17.93
C ASP A 178 -11.34 -5.85 -18.54
N THR A 179 -12.06 -6.94 -18.37
CA THR A 179 -11.72 -8.24 -18.98
C THR A 179 -12.10 -8.25 -20.45
N PRO A 180 -11.30 -8.90 -21.32
CA PRO A 180 -11.72 -9.15 -22.70
C PRO A 180 -13.02 -9.96 -22.70
N GLU A 181 -14.01 -9.53 -23.49
CA GLU A 181 -15.24 -10.31 -23.70
C GLU A 181 -15.06 -11.33 -24.86
N SER A 182 -13.86 -11.36 -25.44
CA SER A 182 -13.63 -11.98 -26.73
C SER A 182 -12.27 -12.70 -26.74
N ALA A 183 -12.25 -13.97 -27.19
CA ALA A 183 -11.04 -14.78 -27.38
C ALA A 183 -9.90 -14.07 -28.16
N VAL A 184 -10.21 -13.39 -29.27
CA VAL A 184 -9.28 -12.56 -30.04
C VAL A 184 -8.69 -11.45 -29.20
N GLY A 185 -9.53 -10.74 -28.44
CA GLY A 185 -9.11 -9.66 -27.56
C GLY A 185 -8.20 -10.16 -26.43
N GLU A 186 -8.51 -11.31 -25.86
CA GLU A 186 -7.69 -11.99 -24.86
C GLU A 186 -6.34 -12.42 -25.42
N LEU A 187 -6.32 -13.00 -26.62
CA LEU A 187 -5.10 -13.42 -27.30
C LEU A 187 -4.19 -12.22 -27.60
N ILE A 188 -4.74 -11.13 -28.14
CA ILE A 188 -4.02 -9.88 -28.39
C ILE A 188 -3.46 -9.32 -27.08
N ARG A 189 -4.28 -9.25 -26.02
CA ARG A 189 -3.87 -8.70 -24.73
C ARG A 189 -2.76 -9.54 -24.09
N THR A 190 -2.89 -10.86 -24.10
CA THR A 190 -1.91 -11.78 -23.50
C THR A 190 -0.56 -11.65 -24.18
N SER A 191 -0.54 -11.69 -25.51
CA SER A 191 0.71 -11.55 -26.25
C SER A 191 1.30 -10.14 -26.14
N ARG A 192 0.46 -9.09 -26.12
CA ARG A 192 0.92 -7.72 -25.83
C ARG A 192 1.61 -7.64 -24.46
N ARG A 193 1.04 -8.28 -23.43
CA ARG A 193 1.61 -8.33 -22.09
C ARG A 193 2.95 -9.08 -22.06
N ARG A 194 3.06 -10.20 -22.77
CA ARG A 194 4.32 -10.96 -22.91
C ARG A 194 5.41 -10.13 -23.57
N LEU A 195 5.05 -9.25 -24.51
CA LEU A 195 5.98 -8.32 -25.13
C LEU A 195 6.22 -7.04 -24.30
N LEU A 196 5.69 -6.98 -23.07
CA LEU A 196 5.79 -5.82 -22.17
C LEU A 196 5.39 -4.50 -22.84
N MET A 197 4.41 -4.56 -23.75
CA MET A 197 3.87 -3.39 -24.43
C MET A 197 2.65 -2.86 -23.67
N SER A 198 2.63 -1.56 -23.42
CA SER A 198 1.39 -0.90 -22.98
C SER A 198 0.40 -0.80 -24.14
N ILE A 199 -0.88 -0.55 -23.85
CA ILE A 199 -1.89 -0.24 -24.87
C ILE A 199 -1.44 0.96 -25.72
N GLN A 200 -0.77 1.94 -25.11
CA GLN A 200 -0.23 3.10 -25.82
C GLN A 200 0.92 2.71 -26.77
N ASP A 201 1.79 1.79 -26.38
CA ASP A 201 2.89 1.30 -27.21
C ASP A 201 2.33 0.59 -28.45
N LEU A 202 1.32 -0.28 -28.26
CA LEU A 202 0.66 -0.96 -29.36
C LEU A 202 -0.07 0.03 -30.29
N ALA A 203 -0.76 1.02 -29.72
CA ALA A 203 -1.45 2.06 -30.50
C ALA A 203 -0.50 2.86 -31.39
N LYS A 204 0.66 3.26 -30.84
CA LYS A 204 1.73 3.93 -31.61
C LYS A 204 2.24 3.04 -32.74
N LYS A 205 2.51 1.76 -32.46
CA LYS A 205 3.00 0.79 -33.46
C LYS A 205 2.01 0.55 -34.60
N LEU A 206 0.71 0.61 -34.29
CA LEU A 206 -0.38 0.43 -35.25
C LEU A 206 -0.85 1.72 -35.93
N THR A 207 -0.32 2.88 -35.53
CA THR A 207 -0.78 4.20 -35.99
C THR A 207 -2.30 4.41 -35.80
N ILE A 208 -2.85 3.93 -34.68
CA ILE A 208 -4.27 4.11 -34.32
C ILE A 208 -4.38 4.68 -32.90
N THR A 209 -5.59 5.10 -32.51
CA THR A 209 -5.81 5.67 -31.17
C THR A 209 -5.73 4.60 -30.08
N ARG A 210 -5.25 4.99 -28.89
CA ARG A 210 -5.26 4.15 -27.68
C ARG A 210 -6.66 3.59 -27.40
N ALA A 211 -7.69 4.44 -27.52
CA ALA A 211 -9.07 4.05 -27.32
C ALA A 211 -9.48 2.95 -28.30
N ARG A 212 -9.08 3.05 -29.57
CA ARG A 212 -9.36 2.02 -30.57
C ARG A 212 -8.71 0.69 -30.22
N VAL A 213 -7.45 0.67 -29.80
CA VAL A 213 -6.78 -0.56 -29.33
C VAL A 213 -7.52 -1.16 -28.13
N SER A 214 -7.92 -0.33 -27.17
CA SER A 214 -8.69 -0.79 -26.01
C SER A 214 -10.00 -1.46 -26.42
N GLN A 215 -10.75 -0.86 -27.35
CA GLN A 215 -12.01 -1.44 -27.85
C GLN A 215 -11.78 -2.76 -28.62
N ILE A 216 -10.67 -2.86 -29.34
CA ILE A 216 -10.25 -4.10 -30.02
C ILE A 216 -9.96 -5.20 -28.99
N GLU A 217 -9.16 -4.92 -27.96
CA GLU A 217 -8.85 -5.90 -26.91
C GLU A 217 -10.07 -6.31 -26.09
N LEU A 218 -11.05 -5.43 -25.94
CA LEU A 218 -12.30 -5.76 -25.27
C LEU A 218 -13.27 -6.53 -26.18
N GLY A 219 -13.00 -6.62 -27.48
CA GLY A 219 -13.90 -7.27 -28.45
C GLY A 219 -15.12 -6.45 -28.83
N LYS A 220 -15.16 -5.17 -28.44
CA LYS A 220 -16.31 -4.28 -28.66
C LYS A 220 -16.41 -3.76 -30.08
N VAL A 221 -15.38 -4.00 -30.90
CA VAL A 221 -15.37 -3.56 -32.29
C VAL A 221 -14.83 -4.63 -33.23
N ARG A 222 -15.50 -4.78 -34.38
CA ARG A 222 -15.03 -5.58 -35.51
C ARG A 222 -13.73 -5.03 -36.10
N ILE A 223 -12.77 -5.92 -36.27
CA ILE A 223 -11.45 -5.61 -36.83
C ILE A 223 -11.48 -5.90 -38.33
N GLY A 224 -11.08 -4.94 -39.17
CA GLY A 224 -10.90 -5.19 -40.60
C GLY A 224 -9.63 -5.99 -40.87
N VAL A 225 -9.60 -6.78 -41.95
CA VAL A 225 -8.49 -7.70 -42.30
C VAL A 225 -7.12 -7.00 -42.34
N CYS A 226 -7.06 -5.79 -42.91
CA CYS A 226 -5.81 -5.03 -42.98
C CYS A 226 -5.28 -4.62 -41.60
N VAL A 227 -6.18 -4.26 -40.66
CA VAL A 227 -5.81 -3.92 -39.28
C VAL A 227 -5.42 -5.18 -38.52
N LEU A 228 -6.12 -6.28 -38.75
CA LEU A 228 -5.83 -7.58 -38.13
C LEU A 228 -4.41 -8.04 -38.45
N LYS A 229 -4.00 -7.98 -39.72
CA LYS A 229 -2.62 -8.32 -40.13
C LYS A 229 -1.57 -7.43 -39.46
N LYS A 230 -1.83 -6.13 -39.33
CA LYS A 230 -0.95 -5.20 -38.60
C LYS A 230 -0.85 -5.56 -37.12
N VAL A 231 -1.97 -5.93 -36.50
CA VAL A 231 -2.01 -6.37 -35.09
C VAL A 231 -1.24 -7.67 -34.90
N ALA A 232 -1.47 -8.66 -35.76
CA ALA A 232 -0.76 -9.95 -35.74
C ALA A 232 0.75 -9.75 -35.78
N LEU A 233 1.23 -8.95 -36.75
CA LEU A 233 2.63 -8.59 -36.88
C LEU A 233 3.15 -7.82 -35.65
N ALA A 234 2.38 -6.86 -35.15
CA ALA A 234 2.80 -6.03 -34.02
C ALA A 234 2.96 -6.82 -32.73
N VAL A 235 2.09 -7.82 -32.53
CA VAL A 235 1.98 -8.63 -31.31
C VAL A 235 2.66 -10.00 -31.47
N GLN A 236 3.28 -10.27 -32.63
CA GLN A 236 4.02 -11.49 -32.95
C GLN A 236 3.19 -12.77 -32.82
N ILE A 237 1.96 -12.74 -33.32
CA ILE A 237 1.05 -13.89 -33.38
C ILE A 237 0.84 -14.26 -34.85
N SER A 238 0.64 -15.54 -35.14
CA SER A 238 0.24 -15.99 -36.46
C SER A 238 -1.14 -15.45 -36.84
N ASP A 239 -1.29 -15.00 -38.08
CA ASP A 239 -2.59 -14.61 -38.67
C ASP A 239 -3.62 -15.73 -38.50
N GLY A 240 -3.20 -17.00 -38.64
CA GLY A 240 -4.07 -18.17 -38.52
C GLY A 240 -4.64 -18.36 -37.11
N ASP A 241 -3.89 -18.04 -36.06
CA ASP A 241 -4.37 -18.18 -34.68
C ASP A 241 -5.41 -17.11 -34.34
N LEU A 242 -5.23 -15.91 -34.88
CA LEU A 242 -6.21 -14.83 -34.75
C LEU A 242 -7.49 -15.14 -35.53
N LEU A 243 -7.40 -15.73 -36.73
CA LEU A 243 -8.56 -16.13 -37.51
C LEU A 243 -9.38 -17.21 -36.80
N LYS A 244 -8.72 -18.25 -36.26
CA LYS A 244 -9.39 -19.28 -35.44
C LYS A 244 -10.11 -18.66 -34.25
N ALA A 245 -9.47 -17.73 -33.55
CA ALA A 245 -10.11 -17.05 -32.43
C ALA A 245 -11.35 -16.22 -32.83
N ILE A 246 -11.37 -15.64 -34.04
CA ILE A 246 -12.55 -14.95 -34.60
C ILE A 246 -13.65 -15.96 -34.91
N GLU A 247 -13.31 -17.10 -35.52
CA GLU A 247 -14.28 -18.17 -35.84
C GLU A 247 -14.95 -18.71 -34.57
N THR A 248 -14.18 -19.01 -33.53
CA THR A 248 -14.70 -19.47 -32.23
C THR A 248 -15.68 -18.45 -31.60
N GLN A 249 -15.41 -17.15 -31.75
CA GLN A 249 -16.34 -16.11 -31.29
C GLN A 249 -17.65 -16.13 -32.08
N GLN A 250 -17.58 -16.26 -33.40
CA GLN A 250 -18.79 -16.31 -34.24
C GLN A 250 -19.65 -17.53 -33.93
N GLU A 251 -19.03 -18.67 -33.63
CA GLU A 251 -19.74 -19.88 -33.19
C GLU A 251 -20.45 -19.68 -31.85
N SER A 252 -19.78 -19.08 -30.86
CA SER A 252 -20.39 -18.77 -29.56
C SER A 252 -21.56 -17.77 -29.64
N MET A 253 -21.54 -16.86 -30.61
CA MET A 253 -22.66 -15.93 -30.82
C MET A 253 -23.87 -16.58 -31.50
N LYS A 254 -23.63 -17.60 -32.35
CA LYS A 254 -24.71 -18.34 -33.03
C LYS A 254 -25.45 -19.28 -32.08
N THR A 255 -24.79 -19.86 -31.09
CA THR A 255 -25.39 -20.82 -30.14
C THR A 255 -26.27 -20.15 -29.06
N VAL A 256 -26.13 -18.84 -28.85
CA VAL A 256 -26.94 -18.08 -27.87
C VAL A 256 -28.30 -17.64 -28.44
N SER A 257 -28.61 -17.94 -29.70
CA SER A 257 -29.93 -17.67 -30.28
C SER A 257 -30.67 -18.94 -30.73
N PRO A 258 -31.31 -19.68 -29.80
CA PRO A 258 -32.49 -20.49 -30.11
C PRO A 258 -33.73 -19.96 -29.36
N HIS A 259 -34.79 -19.69 -30.14
CA HIS A 259 -36.16 -19.30 -29.78
C HIS A 259 -36.47 -17.81 -29.56
N GLN A 260 -36.78 -17.13 -30.68
CA GLN A 260 -38.08 -16.45 -30.81
C GLN A 260 -38.97 -17.28 -31.73
#